data_AF-A0A1V9ZVM5-F1
#
_entry.id   AF-A0A1V9ZVM5-F1
#
_cell.length_a   1.000
_cell.length_b   1.000
_cell.length_c   1.000
_cell.angle_alpha   90.00
_cell.angle_beta   90.00
_cell.angle_gamma   90.00
#
_symmetry.space_group_name_H-M   'P 1'
#
loop_
_entity.id
_entity.type
_entity.pdbx_description
1 polymer ?
#
loop_
_entity_poly.entity_id
_entity_poly.type
_entity_poly.pdbx_seq_one_letter_code
_entity_poly.pdbx_strand_id
1 'polypeptide(L)'
;MRCHYDVLGVARDISAADLRKAFFKLALKWHPDKIKERQDVEEATQIFQEIQSSYEVLSDPQERQWYDDHREQILRGDDGQDHATQEDPLDLMRYYSPSVYKGYKDDANGFYRVYCTLFEEIDALDREARGDNIAAPSFGTSTSNASSDVSVFYNYWRAYSTDRSFSWLDQYKTTDAPTREIRRLMEKDNKKLRDAGRKSFSSNVRALVDFVRKRDRRMIQYLKELEEAKELAAKEKENAAKEKRRAFQEQKASFQAQWEVDSVHSHVEAQVQAELAKLQAKQEAMILVCEICKKEFKSEKQVENHLKSKKHREQMIANGLDPSMLDELMELEISEAAAKANIDESEEVQKKSAKKESNVKVNTEEDEAKKKERDEKEKKAAERRAERKEKRKTTKKEDNNSAKKKEVALVEEFDDDFPCGSCSMVFPTLKMRMN
;
A
#
# COMPACT_ATOMS: atom_id res chain seq x y z
N MET A 1 -18.96 -35.37 25.33
CA MET A 1 -17.79 -34.51 25.01
C MET A 1 -17.68 -33.38 26.04
N ARG A 2 -16.49 -33.02 26.54
CA ARG A 2 -16.34 -31.93 27.54
C ARG A 2 -16.15 -30.57 26.86
N CYS A 3 -16.67 -29.50 27.48
CA CYS A 3 -16.47 -28.13 27.03
C CYS A 3 -14.99 -27.73 27.14
N HIS A 4 -14.42 -27.09 26.12
CA HIS A 4 -13.00 -26.71 26.10
C HIS A 4 -12.62 -25.73 27.23
N TYR A 5 -13.53 -24.82 27.59
CA TYR A 5 -13.36 -23.93 28.74
C TYR A 5 -13.31 -24.72 30.06
N ASP A 6 -14.09 -25.79 30.17
CA ASP A 6 -14.17 -26.62 31.38
C ASP A 6 -12.93 -27.52 31.50
N VAL A 7 -12.42 -28.04 30.38
CA VAL A 7 -11.15 -28.80 30.32
C VAL A 7 -9.98 -27.94 30.80
N LEU A 8 -9.97 -26.66 30.42
CA LEU A 8 -8.94 -25.71 30.86
C LEU A 8 -9.24 -25.06 32.22
N GLY A 9 -10.44 -25.25 32.78
CA GLY A 9 -10.87 -24.67 34.04
C GLY A 9 -10.94 -23.14 34.02
N VAL A 10 -11.35 -22.54 32.89
CA VAL A 10 -11.35 -21.09 32.68
C VAL A 10 -12.74 -20.55 32.35
N ALA A 11 -12.98 -19.27 32.63
CA ALA A 11 -14.21 -18.59 32.25
C ALA A 11 -14.24 -18.29 30.74
N ARG A 12 -15.45 -18.08 30.21
CA ARG A 12 -15.66 -17.78 28.78
C ARG A 12 -15.08 -16.45 28.34
N ASP A 13 -15.03 -15.45 29.23
CA ASP A 13 -14.51 -14.12 28.91
C ASP A 13 -12.99 -14.01 29.11
N ILE A 14 -12.28 -15.14 29.14
CA ILE A 14 -10.84 -15.15 29.43
C ILE A 14 -10.02 -14.46 28.33
N SER A 15 -9.02 -13.68 28.77
CA SER A 15 -8.04 -13.04 27.89
C SER A 15 -7.07 -14.08 27.28
N ALA A 16 -6.53 -13.79 26.09
CA ALA A 16 -5.55 -14.68 25.44
C ALA A 16 -4.25 -14.83 26.27
N ALA A 17 -3.92 -13.87 27.12
CA ALA A 17 -2.77 -13.96 28.02
C ALA A 17 -3.03 -14.93 29.17
N ASP A 18 -4.23 -14.90 29.75
CA ASP A 18 -4.58 -15.75 30.89
C ASP A 18 -4.93 -17.17 30.45
N LEU A 19 -5.52 -17.35 29.26
CA LEU A 19 -5.72 -18.64 28.62
C LEU A 19 -4.38 -19.39 28.46
N ARG A 20 -3.34 -18.67 27.98
CA ARG A 20 -1.97 -19.20 27.89
C ARG A 20 -1.44 -19.63 29.25
N LYS A 21 -1.61 -18.81 30.29
CA LYS A 21 -1.16 -19.16 31.65
C LYS A 21 -1.86 -20.40 32.19
N ALA A 22 -3.18 -20.53 31.98
CA ALA A 22 -3.95 -21.68 32.40
C ALA A 22 -3.48 -22.96 31.70
N PHE A 23 -3.27 -22.89 30.38
CA PHE A 23 -2.69 -23.98 29.60
C PHE A 23 -1.32 -24.41 30.13
N PHE A 24 -0.38 -23.48 30.34
CA PHE A 24 0.96 -23.83 30.86
C PHE A 24 0.91 -24.50 32.24
N LYS A 25 0.01 -24.05 33.12
CA LYS A 25 -0.17 -24.67 34.45
C LYS A 25 -0.68 -26.10 34.33
N LEU A 26 -1.68 -26.35 33.48
CA LEU A 26 -2.27 -27.67 33.28
C LEU A 26 -1.34 -28.61 32.52
N ALA A 27 -0.68 -28.12 31.47
CA ALA A 27 0.32 -28.87 30.70
C ALA A 27 1.50 -29.32 31.59
N LEU A 28 1.97 -28.46 32.50
CA LEU A 28 3.02 -28.83 33.46
C LEU A 28 2.55 -29.87 34.48
N LYS A 29 1.28 -29.82 34.88
CA LYS A 29 0.68 -30.76 35.83
C LYS A 29 0.51 -32.15 35.21
N TRP A 30 0.02 -32.19 33.97
CA TRP A 30 -0.29 -33.42 33.23
C TRP A 30 0.81 -33.86 32.27
N HIS A 31 2.03 -33.33 32.41
CA HIS A 31 3.13 -33.69 31.53
C HIS A 31 3.54 -35.16 31.77
N PRO A 32 3.67 -36.00 30.72
CA PRO A 32 3.99 -37.42 30.87
C PRO A 32 5.34 -37.67 31.58
N ASP A 33 6.28 -36.72 31.48
CA ASP A 33 7.57 -36.81 32.17
C ASP A 33 7.46 -36.72 33.71
N LYS A 34 6.43 -36.04 34.24
CA LYS A 34 6.19 -35.91 35.68
C LYS A 34 5.33 -37.02 36.26
N ILE A 35 4.51 -37.67 35.44
CA ILE A 35 3.55 -38.71 35.87
C ILE A 35 4.09 -40.09 35.46
N LYS A 36 5.30 -40.44 35.95
CA LYS A 36 5.97 -41.71 35.62
C LYS A 36 5.60 -42.89 36.54
N GLU A 37 4.76 -42.68 37.56
CA GLU A 37 4.35 -43.73 38.50
C GLU A 37 3.18 -44.57 37.93
N ARG A 38 3.55 -45.38 36.93
CA ARG A 38 3.08 -46.72 36.50
C ARG A 38 1.59 -47.11 36.39
N GLN A 39 0.58 -46.32 36.77
CA GLN A 39 -0.84 -46.71 36.57
C GLN A 39 -1.68 -45.67 35.80
N ASP A 40 -1.28 -44.39 35.80
CA ASP A 40 -2.08 -43.30 35.21
C ASP A 40 -1.41 -42.63 33.98
N VAL A 41 -0.36 -43.24 33.40
CA VAL A 41 0.40 -42.63 32.27
C VAL A 41 -0.49 -42.47 31.04
N GLU A 42 -1.35 -43.45 30.76
CA GLU A 42 -2.26 -43.41 29.63
C GLU A 42 -3.36 -42.36 29.83
N GLU A 43 -3.95 -42.30 31.02
CA GLU A 43 -4.96 -41.29 31.39
C GLU A 43 -4.37 -39.88 31.37
N ALA A 44 -3.17 -39.70 31.92
CA ALA A 44 -2.44 -38.44 31.87
C ALA A 44 -2.15 -38.01 30.44
N THR A 45 -1.79 -38.94 29.56
CA THR A 45 -1.56 -38.67 28.14
C THR A 45 -2.85 -38.24 27.43
N GLN A 46 -3.97 -38.89 27.73
CA GLN A 46 -5.29 -38.53 27.19
C GLN A 46 -5.72 -37.14 27.68
N ILE A 47 -5.62 -36.87 28.98
CA ILE A 47 -5.94 -35.56 29.57
C ILE A 47 -5.02 -34.48 28.99
N PHE A 48 -3.74 -34.76 28.82
CA PHE A 48 -2.79 -33.84 28.19
C PHE A 48 -3.17 -33.52 26.74
N GLN A 49 -3.57 -34.54 25.96
CA GLN A 49 -4.06 -34.36 24.59
C GLN A 49 -5.36 -33.54 24.56
N GLU A 50 -6.28 -33.73 25.50
CA GLU A 50 -7.50 -32.93 25.62
C GLU A 50 -7.23 -31.47 26.01
N ILE A 51 -6.26 -31.24 26.92
CA ILE A 51 -5.81 -29.89 27.30
C ILE A 51 -5.20 -29.19 26.08
N GLN A 52 -4.36 -29.91 25.32
CA GLN A 52 -3.74 -29.38 24.13
C GLN A 52 -4.78 -29.04 23.05
N SER A 53 -5.70 -29.95 22.77
CA SER A 53 -6.75 -29.71 21.76
C SER A 53 -7.66 -28.54 22.16
N SER A 54 -8.02 -28.44 23.44
CA SER A 54 -8.83 -27.34 23.96
C SER A 54 -8.11 -25.99 23.86
N TYR A 55 -6.81 -25.95 24.16
CA TYR A 55 -6.03 -24.73 24.01
C TYR A 55 -5.86 -24.34 22.54
N GLU A 56 -5.59 -25.29 21.65
CA GLU A 56 -5.46 -25.01 20.21
C GLU A 56 -6.70 -24.31 19.65
N VAL A 57 -7.89 -24.86 19.91
CA VAL A 57 -9.18 -24.29 19.45
C VAL A 57 -9.44 -22.91 20.07
N LEU A 58 -9.20 -22.74 21.38
CA LEU A 58 -9.48 -21.48 22.08
C LEU A 58 -8.42 -20.38 21.85
N SER A 59 -7.23 -20.76 21.38
CA SER A 59 -6.11 -19.83 21.18
C SER A 59 -6.24 -18.98 19.91
N ASP A 60 -6.84 -19.52 18.86
CA ASP A 60 -7.12 -18.81 17.61
C ASP A 60 -8.47 -18.07 17.75
N PRO A 61 -8.54 -16.73 17.61
CA PRO A 61 -9.78 -15.98 17.74
C PRO A 61 -10.90 -16.45 16.81
N GLN A 62 -10.56 -16.89 15.59
CA GLN A 62 -11.53 -17.36 14.61
C GLN A 62 -12.08 -18.73 15.00
N GLU A 63 -11.20 -19.65 15.42
CA GLU A 63 -11.62 -20.99 15.88
C GLU A 63 -12.41 -20.90 17.20
N ARG A 64 -12.03 -19.99 18.10
CA ARG A 64 -12.77 -19.71 19.34
C ARG A 64 -14.16 -19.16 19.07
N GLN A 65 -14.29 -18.16 18.20
CA GLN A 65 -15.60 -17.61 17.86
C GLN A 65 -16.50 -18.67 17.25
N TRP A 66 -15.97 -19.46 16.31
CA TRP A 66 -16.74 -20.53 15.69
C TRP A 66 -17.13 -21.62 16.70
N TYR A 67 -16.24 -21.98 17.62
CA TYR A 67 -16.54 -22.89 18.72
C TYR A 67 -17.65 -22.33 19.62
N ASP A 68 -17.59 -21.06 19.99
CA ASP A 68 -18.60 -20.40 20.82
C ASP A 68 -19.98 -20.38 20.13
N ASP A 69 -20.01 -20.09 18.83
CA ASP A 69 -21.24 -20.08 18.01
C ASP A 69 -21.92 -21.45 17.93
N HIS A 70 -21.14 -22.54 17.95
CA HIS A 70 -21.65 -23.91 17.77
C HIS A 70 -21.56 -24.77 19.04
N ARG A 71 -21.12 -24.20 20.17
CA ARG A 71 -20.84 -24.93 21.42
C ARG A 71 -22.00 -25.79 21.88
N GLU A 72 -23.22 -25.26 21.81
CA GLU A 72 -24.41 -26.01 22.26
C GLU A 72 -24.65 -27.26 21.42
N GLN A 73 -24.39 -27.21 20.12
CA GLN A 73 -24.53 -28.36 19.23
C GLN A 73 -23.45 -29.41 19.55
N ILE A 74 -22.21 -28.95 19.80
CA ILE A 74 -21.08 -29.82 20.18
C ILE A 74 -21.34 -30.53 21.51
N LEU A 75 -21.91 -29.84 22.50
CA LEU A 75 -22.08 -30.38 23.84
C LEU A 75 -23.34 -31.25 24.01
N ARG A 76 -24.37 -31.04 23.19
CA ARG A 76 -25.59 -31.89 23.21
C ARG A 76 -25.35 -33.29 22.65
N GLY A 77 -24.24 -33.52 21.94
CA GLY A 77 -23.88 -34.83 21.40
C GLY A 77 -23.31 -35.79 22.45
N ASP A 78 -24.14 -36.26 23.38
CA ASP A 78 -23.98 -37.53 24.16
C ASP A 78 -25.16 -37.87 25.10
N ASP A 79 -26.28 -37.15 25.08
CA ASP A 79 -27.43 -37.50 25.93
C ASP A 79 -28.31 -38.49 25.16
N GLY A 80 -28.08 -39.79 25.36
CA GLY A 80 -28.80 -40.90 24.73
C GLY A 80 -30.29 -41.00 25.09
N GLN A 81 -31.05 -39.92 24.87
CA GLN A 81 -32.48 -39.79 25.12
C GLN A 81 -33.17 -39.26 23.85
N ASP A 82 -33.61 -40.20 23.02
CA ASP A 82 -34.88 -40.17 22.29
C ASP A 82 -35.36 -38.83 21.70
N HIS A 83 -34.51 -38.16 20.91
CA HIS A 83 -34.97 -37.23 19.89
C HIS A 83 -34.18 -37.44 18.61
N ALA A 84 -34.55 -38.50 17.89
CA ALA A 84 -34.36 -38.62 16.46
C ALA A 84 -35.13 -37.47 15.76
N THR A 85 -34.61 -36.25 15.87
CA THR A 85 -35.02 -35.11 15.05
C THR A 85 -34.15 -35.14 13.80
N GLN A 86 -34.60 -35.97 12.86
CA GLN A 86 -34.29 -36.06 11.44
C GLN A 86 -33.10 -35.23 10.87
N GLU A 87 -32.01 -35.97 10.61
CA GLU A 87 -31.37 -36.11 9.27
C GLU A 87 -30.32 -35.08 8.81
N ASP A 88 -29.24 -34.85 9.56
CA ASP A 88 -27.94 -34.64 8.89
C ASP A 88 -26.99 -35.82 9.22
N PRO A 89 -26.70 -36.73 8.26
CA PRO A 89 -25.88 -37.92 8.49
C PRO A 89 -24.44 -37.63 8.91
N LEU A 90 -23.96 -36.38 8.75
CA LEU A 90 -22.58 -36.02 8.96
C LEU A 90 -22.42 -34.91 9.99
N ASP A 91 -22.05 -35.29 11.21
CA ASP A 91 -21.64 -34.34 12.24
C ASP A 91 -20.22 -33.81 11.97
N LEU A 92 -20.12 -32.75 11.16
CA LEU A 92 -18.87 -32.06 10.85
C LEU A 92 -18.17 -31.54 12.11
N MET A 93 -18.92 -31.26 13.18
CA MET A 93 -18.41 -30.61 14.39
C MET A 93 -17.36 -31.45 15.09
N ARG A 94 -17.54 -32.77 15.08
CA ARG A 94 -16.59 -33.72 15.64
C ARG A 94 -15.18 -33.53 15.08
N TYR A 95 -15.06 -33.19 13.80
CA TYR A 95 -13.79 -33.11 13.06
C TYR A 95 -13.04 -31.78 13.28
N TYR A 96 -13.60 -30.84 14.04
CA TYR A 96 -12.91 -29.62 14.46
C TYR A 96 -11.99 -29.81 15.67
N SER A 97 -11.86 -31.04 16.16
CA SER A 97 -10.96 -31.37 17.25
C SER A 97 -9.66 -32.02 16.75
N PRO A 98 -8.49 -31.51 17.18
CA PRO A 98 -7.21 -32.21 16.99
C PRO A 98 -7.19 -33.65 17.55
N SER A 99 -8.11 -33.99 18.46
CA SER A 99 -8.21 -35.32 19.07
C SER A 99 -8.75 -36.41 18.12
N VAL A 100 -9.30 -36.05 16.95
CA VAL A 100 -9.88 -37.02 16.00
C VAL A 100 -8.82 -37.84 15.27
N TYR A 101 -7.59 -37.34 15.16
CA TYR A 101 -6.50 -38.03 14.49
C TYR A 101 -5.29 -38.23 15.42
N LYS A 102 -4.51 -39.26 15.14
CA LYS A 102 -3.29 -39.62 15.88
C LYS A 102 -2.09 -39.52 14.95
N GLY A 103 -1.39 -38.39 15.04
CA GLY A 103 -0.18 -38.13 14.25
C GLY A 103 -0.44 -37.86 12.76
N TYR A 104 0.65 -37.64 12.02
CA TYR A 104 0.64 -37.23 10.61
C TYR A 104 1.14 -38.34 9.69
N LYS A 105 0.59 -39.54 9.87
CA LYS A 105 0.86 -40.71 9.03
C LYS A 105 -0.39 -41.08 8.24
N ASP A 106 -0.24 -41.99 7.28
CA ASP A 106 -1.34 -42.54 6.47
C ASP A 106 -2.01 -43.76 7.14
N ASP A 107 -1.81 -43.94 8.45
CA ASP A 107 -2.43 -44.99 9.25
C ASP A 107 -3.96 -44.79 9.33
N ALA A 108 -4.72 -45.81 9.74
CA ALA A 108 -6.19 -45.75 9.80
C ALA A 108 -6.74 -44.56 10.61
N ASN A 109 -6.06 -44.19 11.69
CA ASN A 109 -6.40 -43.04 12.54
C ASN A 109 -5.47 -41.83 12.31
N GLY A 110 -4.65 -41.86 11.27
CA GLY A 110 -3.73 -40.77 10.95
C GLY A 110 -4.44 -39.58 10.32
N PHE A 111 -3.84 -38.40 10.43
CA PHE A 111 -4.39 -37.14 9.90
C PHE A 111 -4.92 -37.27 8.46
N TYR A 112 -4.11 -37.83 7.56
CA TYR A 112 -4.46 -37.87 6.15
C TYR A 112 -5.63 -38.81 5.87
N ARG A 113 -5.67 -39.98 6.52
CA ARG A 113 -6.76 -40.93 6.30
C ARG A 113 -8.09 -40.42 6.84
N VAL A 114 -8.09 -39.88 8.06
CA VAL A 114 -9.30 -39.36 8.73
C VAL A 114 -9.95 -38.25 7.90
N TYR A 115 -9.17 -37.27 7.42
CA TYR A 115 -9.73 -36.20 6.62
C TYR A 115 -10.02 -36.63 5.17
N CYS A 116 -9.26 -37.56 4.60
CA CYS A 116 -9.57 -38.11 3.28
C CYS A 116 -10.94 -38.78 3.28
N THR A 117 -11.23 -39.67 4.24
CA THR A 117 -12.52 -40.34 4.34
C THR A 117 -13.66 -39.36 4.57
N LEU A 118 -13.44 -38.34 5.40
CA LEU A 118 -14.45 -37.31 5.65
C LEU A 118 -14.83 -36.54 4.38
N PHE A 119 -13.83 -36.08 3.61
CA PHE A 119 -14.11 -35.33 2.38
C PHE A 119 -14.70 -36.22 1.28
N GLU A 120 -14.35 -37.50 1.24
CA GLU A 120 -14.99 -38.50 0.38
C GLU A 120 -16.46 -38.73 0.76
N GLU A 121 -16.78 -38.77 2.06
CA GLU A 121 -18.17 -38.87 2.55
C GLU A 121 -18.98 -37.63 2.18
N ILE A 122 -18.42 -36.43 2.35
CA ILE A 122 -19.08 -35.17 1.94
C ILE A 122 -19.34 -35.18 0.44
N ASP A 123 -18.35 -35.53 -0.38
CA ASP A 123 -18.50 -35.60 -1.83
C ASP A 123 -19.50 -36.69 -2.26
N ALA A 124 -19.53 -37.83 -1.59
CA ALA A 124 -20.50 -38.90 -1.88
C ALA A 124 -21.94 -38.42 -1.68
N LEU A 125 -22.22 -37.71 -0.59
CA LEU A 125 -23.55 -37.14 -0.31
C LEU A 125 -23.97 -36.09 -1.37
N ASP A 126 -23.03 -35.27 -1.83
CA ASP A 126 -23.31 -34.29 -2.87
C ASP A 126 -23.44 -34.92 -4.26
N ARG A 127 -22.65 -35.94 -4.59
CA ARG A 127 -22.79 -36.69 -5.86
C ARG A 127 -24.14 -37.38 -5.95
N GLU A 128 -24.61 -37.96 -4.85
CA GLU A 128 -25.95 -38.53 -4.76
C GLU A 128 -27.03 -37.46 -5.02
N ALA A 129 -26.84 -36.25 -4.48
CA ALA A 129 -27.77 -35.14 -4.71
C ALA A 129 -27.72 -34.57 -6.14
N ARG A 130 -26.54 -34.48 -6.75
CA ARG A 130 -26.35 -34.02 -8.14
C ARG A 130 -26.84 -35.04 -9.17
N GLY A 131 -26.77 -36.34 -8.83
CA GLY A 131 -27.00 -37.43 -9.78
C GLY A 131 -25.87 -37.59 -10.81
N ASP A 132 -24.66 -37.11 -10.50
CA ASP A 132 -23.48 -37.24 -11.35
C ASP A 132 -22.38 -38.09 -10.71
N ASN A 133 -21.41 -38.50 -11.54
CA ASN A 133 -20.24 -39.25 -11.11
C ASN A 133 -18.96 -38.40 -11.09
N ILE A 134 -19.11 -37.07 -11.07
CA ILE A 134 -17.96 -36.15 -11.03
C ILE A 134 -17.49 -36.06 -9.58
N ALA A 135 -16.35 -36.70 -9.30
CA ALA A 135 -15.73 -36.69 -7.99
C ALA A 135 -14.99 -35.37 -7.72
N ALA A 136 -15.12 -34.85 -6.51
CA ALA A 136 -14.26 -33.80 -6.00
C ALA A 136 -12.78 -34.24 -5.98
N PRO A 137 -11.83 -33.28 -6.04
CA PRO A 137 -10.42 -33.59 -5.82
C PRO A 137 -10.21 -34.27 -4.46
N SER A 138 -9.41 -35.34 -4.44
CA SER A 138 -9.12 -36.10 -3.23
C SER A 138 -8.07 -35.40 -2.35
N PHE A 139 -8.09 -35.70 -1.04
CA PHE A 139 -7.14 -35.11 -0.07
C PHE A 139 -5.70 -35.60 -0.25
N GLY A 140 -5.54 -36.79 -0.83
CA GLY A 140 -4.26 -37.45 -1.04
C GLY A 140 -3.68 -38.06 0.24
N THR A 141 -2.38 -38.32 0.21
CA THR A 141 -1.59 -38.99 1.26
C THR A 141 -0.48 -38.08 1.77
N SER A 142 0.26 -38.52 2.77
CA SER A 142 1.41 -37.80 3.33
C SER A 142 2.47 -37.39 2.30
N THR A 143 2.57 -38.10 1.17
CA THR A 143 3.56 -37.89 0.10
C THR A 143 3.05 -37.08 -1.09
N SER A 144 1.77 -36.68 -1.11
CA SER A 144 1.21 -35.90 -2.22
C SER A 144 1.88 -34.54 -2.37
N ASN A 145 2.04 -34.09 -3.61
CA ASN A 145 2.75 -32.85 -3.91
C ASN A 145 1.95 -31.63 -3.43
N ALA A 146 2.56 -30.84 -2.54
CA ALA A 146 1.93 -29.65 -1.96
C ALA A 146 1.59 -28.57 -3.00
N SER A 147 2.42 -28.41 -4.02
CA SER A 147 2.30 -27.34 -5.01
C SER A 147 1.31 -27.65 -6.14
N SER A 148 1.03 -28.92 -6.43
CA SER A 148 0.05 -29.31 -7.43
C SER A 148 -1.23 -29.82 -6.76
N ASP A 149 -1.20 -31.06 -6.30
CA ASP A 149 -2.40 -31.86 -6.02
C ASP A 149 -3.13 -31.32 -4.79
N VAL A 150 -2.36 -31.01 -3.74
CA VAL A 150 -2.87 -30.46 -2.48
C VAL A 150 -3.43 -29.05 -2.71
N SER A 151 -2.80 -28.25 -3.59
CA SER A 151 -3.31 -26.92 -3.93
C SER A 151 -4.65 -26.98 -4.67
N VAL A 152 -4.82 -27.94 -5.59
CA VAL A 152 -6.08 -28.16 -6.32
C VAL A 152 -7.19 -28.56 -5.34
N PHE A 153 -6.89 -29.45 -4.41
CA PHE A 153 -7.80 -29.83 -3.33
C PHE A 153 -8.28 -28.60 -2.54
N TYR A 154 -7.37 -27.83 -1.96
CA TYR A 154 -7.77 -26.69 -1.11
C TYR A 154 -8.48 -25.60 -1.92
N ASN A 155 -8.13 -25.39 -3.19
CA ASN A 155 -8.81 -24.41 -4.03
C ASN A 155 -10.27 -24.78 -4.29
N TYR A 156 -10.53 -26.05 -4.60
CA TYR A 156 -11.89 -26.57 -4.77
C TYR A 156 -12.69 -26.47 -3.46
N TRP A 157 -12.14 -27.03 -2.37
CA TRP A 157 -12.88 -27.17 -1.12
C TRP A 157 -13.07 -25.85 -0.36
N ARG A 158 -12.22 -24.84 -0.56
CA ARG A 158 -12.48 -23.47 -0.04
C ARG A 158 -13.60 -22.75 -0.78
N ALA A 159 -13.88 -23.15 -2.03
CA ALA A 159 -15.01 -22.66 -2.82
C ALA A 159 -16.23 -23.59 -2.74
N TYR A 160 -16.17 -24.66 -1.94
CA TYR A 160 -17.18 -25.72 -1.84
C TYR A 160 -18.59 -25.18 -1.64
N SER A 161 -19.59 -25.77 -2.29
CA SER A 161 -21.01 -25.53 -2.03
C SER A 161 -21.72 -26.88 -2.12
N THR A 162 -22.56 -27.18 -1.15
CA THR A 162 -23.35 -28.42 -1.16
C THR A 162 -24.47 -28.36 -2.19
N ASP A 163 -24.70 -29.50 -2.84
CA ASP A 163 -25.81 -29.72 -3.77
C ASP A 163 -26.99 -30.46 -3.10
N ARG A 164 -26.84 -30.85 -1.84
CA ARG A 164 -27.90 -31.53 -1.07
C ARG A 164 -29.16 -30.67 -0.99
N SER A 165 -30.31 -31.33 -1.01
CA SER A 165 -31.62 -30.67 -1.04
C SER A 165 -31.95 -29.95 0.28
N PHE A 166 -31.51 -30.50 1.43
CA PHE A 166 -31.92 -30.11 2.79
C PHE A 166 -33.43 -30.22 3.02
N SER A 167 -34.14 -31.07 2.27
CA SER A 167 -35.60 -31.21 2.38
C SER A 167 -36.08 -31.69 3.76
N TRP A 168 -35.23 -32.32 4.57
CA TRP A 168 -35.55 -32.70 5.94
C TRP A 168 -35.70 -31.50 6.89
N LEU A 169 -35.20 -30.32 6.51
CA LEU A 169 -35.40 -29.08 7.26
C LEU A 169 -36.78 -28.44 7.01
N ASP A 170 -37.62 -29.04 6.15
CA ASP A 170 -38.96 -28.54 5.88
C ASP A 170 -39.86 -28.69 7.12
N GLN A 171 -40.21 -27.57 7.75
CA GLN A 171 -41.10 -27.55 8.90
C GLN A 171 -42.56 -27.83 8.52
N TYR A 172 -42.96 -27.43 7.31
CA TYR A 172 -44.34 -27.46 6.86
C TYR A 172 -44.56 -28.49 5.74
N LYS A 173 -45.59 -29.33 5.85
CA LYS A 173 -46.03 -30.18 4.74
C LYS A 173 -46.94 -29.39 3.81
N THR A 174 -46.47 -29.06 2.62
CA THR A 174 -47.19 -28.21 1.66
C THR A 174 -48.52 -28.81 1.17
N THR A 175 -48.71 -30.13 1.36
CA THR A 175 -49.97 -30.86 1.13
C THR A 175 -51.08 -30.44 2.08
N ASP A 176 -50.73 -30.03 3.31
CA ASP A 176 -51.68 -29.77 4.40
C ASP A 176 -52.23 -28.33 4.34
N ALA A 177 -51.79 -27.55 3.34
CA ALA A 177 -52.16 -26.15 3.18
C ALA A 177 -53.66 -25.98 2.86
N PRO A 178 -54.43 -25.20 3.65
CA PRO A 178 -55.86 -24.98 3.46
C PRO A 178 -56.20 -24.22 2.17
N THR A 179 -55.31 -23.32 1.76
CA THR A 179 -55.48 -22.48 0.57
C THR A 179 -54.18 -22.41 -0.23
N ARG A 180 -54.29 -22.03 -1.51
CA ARG A 180 -53.12 -21.79 -2.38
C ARG A 180 -52.17 -20.73 -1.82
N GLU A 181 -52.69 -19.72 -1.14
CA GLU A 181 -51.89 -18.65 -0.54
C GLU A 181 -51.06 -19.17 0.64
N ILE A 182 -51.70 -19.95 1.52
CA ILE A 182 -51.00 -20.57 2.66
C ILE A 182 -49.94 -21.56 2.15
N ARG A 183 -50.23 -22.33 1.09
CA ARG A 183 -49.25 -23.24 0.47
C ARG A 183 -48.00 -22.49 0.01
N ARG A 184 -48.17 -21.34 -0.65
CA ARG A 184 -47.04 -20.50 -1.10
C ARG A 184 -46.24 -19.93 0.06
N LEU A 185 -46.88 -19.57 1.17
CA LEU A 185 -46.19 -19.13 2.37
C LEU A 185 -45.39 -20.27 2.99
N MET A 186 -46.00 -21.47 3.13
CA MET A 186 -45.32 -22.68 3.61
C MET A 186 -44.12 -23.05 2.73
N GLU A 187 -44.26 -23.04 1.40
CA GLU A 187 -43.17 -23.28 0.45
C GLU A 187 -42.04 -22.25 0.58
N LYS A 188 -42.39 -20.98 0.78
CA LYS A 188 -41.43 -19.90 0.97
C LYS A 188 -40.65 -20.07 2.27
N ASP A 189 -41.32 -20.45 3.35
CA ASP A 189 -40.67 -20.66 4.65
C ASP A 189 -39.80 -21.91 4.65
N ASN A 190 -40.28 -23.03 4.09
CA ASN A 190 -39.44 -24.21 3.86
C ASN A 190 -38.21 -23.87 3.00
N LYS A 191 -38.39 -23.10 1.92
CA LYS A 191 -37.24 -22.65 1.09
C LYS A 191 -36.22 -21.87 1.92
N LYS A 192 -36.65 -20.95 2.80
CA LYS A 192 -35.73 -20.22 3.68
C LYS A 192 -34.97 -21.17 4.61
N LEU A 193 -35.64 -22.17 5.18
CA LEU A 193 -35.00 -23.17 6.04
C LEU A 193 -33.95 -23.98 5.27
N ARG A 194 -34.28 -24.45 4.07
CA ARG A 194 -33.32 -25.16 3.19
C ARG A 194 -32.14 -24.28 2.77
N ASP A 195 -32.40 -23.04 2.37
CA ASP A 195 -31.37 -22.07 1.98
C ASP A 195 -30.43 -21.76 3.16
N ALA A 196 -30.99 -21.60 4.37
CA ALA A 196 -30.22 -21.41 5.60
C ALA A 196 -29.38 -22.64 5.95
N GLY A 197 -29.95 -23.85 5.86
CA GLY A 197 -29.24 -25.11 6.07
C GLY A 197 -28.07 -25.29 5.11
N ARG A 198 -28.29 -25.13 3.79
CA ARG A 198 -27.22 -25.19 2.78
C ARG A 198 -26.11 -24.20 3.06
N LYS A 199 -26.47 -22.96 3.43
CA LYS A 199 -25.48 -21.92 3.75
C LYS A 199 -24.68 -22.27 5.00
N SER A 200 -25.32 -22.74 6.06
CA SER A 200 -24.67 -23.14 7.30
C SER A 200 -23.72 -24.31 7.07
N PHE A 201 -24.20 -25.39 6.44
CA PHE A 201 -23.39 -26.56 6.13
C PHE A 201 -22.18 -26.21 5.25
N SER A 202 -22.41 -25.48 4.14
CA SER A 202 -21.30 -25.07 3.25
C SER A 202 -20.30 -24.16 3.96
N SER A 203 -20.77 -23.28 4.85
CA SER A 203 -19.88 -22.45 5.68
C SER A 203 -19.04 -23.30 6.62
N ASN A 204 -19.65 -24.31 7.25
CA ASN A 204 -18.97 -25.23 8.15
C ASN A 204 -17.99 -26.16 7.43
N VAL A 205 -18.26 -26.58 6.20
CA VAL A 205 -17.25 -27.31 5.39
C VAL A 205 -16.08 -26.40 5.05
N ARG A 206 -16.32 -25.16 4.60
CA ARG A 206 -15.23 -24.22 4.26
C ARG A 206 -14.36 -23.87 5.48
N ALA A 207 -14.98 -23.64 6.64
CA ALA A 207 -14.27 -23.40 7.88
C ALA A 207 -13.44 -24.63 8.31
N LEU A 208 -13.94 -25.86 8.07
CA LEU A 208 -13.22 -27.09 8.35
C LEU A 208 -12.00 -27.22 7.42
N VAL A 209 -12.15 -26.84 6.16
CA VAL A 209 -11.06 -26.84 5.18
C VAL A 209 -9.94 -25.89 5.63
N ASP A 210 -10.28 -24.69 6.12
CA ASP A 210 -9.28 -23.77 6.66
C ASP A 210 -8.64 -24.32 7.96
N PHE A 211 -9.41 -24.98 8.83
CA PHE A 211 -8.91 -25.67 10.03
C PHE A 211 -7.89 -26.77 9.70
N VAL A 212 -8.21 -27.62 8.72
CA VAL A 212 -7.34 -28.70 8.23
C VAL A 212 -6.10 -28.12 7.56
N ARG A 213 -6.26 -27.09 6.73
CA ARG A 213 -5.15 -26.44 6.00
C ARG A 213 -4.09 -25.85 6.94
N LYS A 214 -4.51 -25.26 8.07
CA LYS A 214 -3.59 -24.73 9.09
C LYS A 214 -2.75 -25.83 9.76
N ARG A 215 -3.22 -27.08 9.75
CA ARG A 215 -2.61 -28.23 10.45
C ARG A 215 -1.90 -29.20 9.51
N ASP A 216 -2.22 -29.20 8.23
CA ASP A 216 -1.61 -30.04 7.21
C ASP A 216 -0.11 -29.73 7.06
N ARG A 217 0.74 -30.71 7.38
CA ARG A 217 2.20 -30.54 7.35
C ARG A 217 2.72 -30.20 5.96
N ARG A 218 2.10 -30.74 4.91
CA ARG A 218 2.46 -30.46 3.50
C ARG A 218 2.23 -28.98 3.20
N MET A 219 1.10 -28.44 3.66
CA MET A 219 0.76 -27.02 3.47
C MET A 219 1.57 -26.08 4.34
N ILE A 220 1.85 -26.45 5.60
CA ILE A 220 2.69 -25.64 6.48
C ILE A 220 4.10 -25.49 5.88
N GLN A 221 4.68 -26.59 5.39
CA GLN A 221 5.99 -26.56 4.73
C GLN A 221 5.96 -25.68 3.47
N TYR A 222 4.98 -25.90 2.59
CA TYR A 222 4.84 -25.11 1.36
C TYR A 222 4.63 -23.61 1.63
N LEU A 223 3.79 -23.23 2.60
CA LEU A 223 3.56 -21.83 2.93
C LEU A 223 4.80 -21.17 3.53
N LYS A 224 5.57 -21.92 4.34
CA LYS A 224 6.84 -21.45 4.89
C LYS A 224 7.87 -21.21 3.78
N GLU A 225 8.03 -22.16 2.86
CA GLU A 225 8.91 -22.02 1.71
C GLU A 225 8.51 -20.83 0.82
N LEU A 226 7.21 -20.62 0.61
CA LEU A 226 6.68 -19.48 -0.14
C LEU A 226 6.98 -18.14 0.56
N GLU A 227 6.89 -18.10 1.89
CA GLU A 227 7.20 -16.91 2.69
C GLU A 227 8.71 -16.61 2.65
N GLU A 228 9.56 -17.62 2.88
CA GLU A 228 11.02 -17.50 2.78
C GLU A 228 11.44 -17.03 1.38
N ALA A 229 10.84 -17.57 0.31
CA ALA A 229 11.09 -17.16 -1.06
C ALA A 229 10.69 -15.69 -1.32
N LYS A 230 9.56 -15.23 -0.75
CA LYS A 230 9.13 -13.83 -0.84
C LYS A 230 10.08 -12.90 -0.09
N GLU A 231 10.55 -13.30 1.09
CA GLU A 231 11.52 -12.53 1.87
C GLU A 231 12.85 -12.41 1.13
N LEU A 232 13.35 -13.50 0.55
CA LEU A 232 14.56 -13.51 -0.27
C LEU A 232 14.40 -12.56 -1.47
N ALA A 233 13.29 -12.68 -2.22
CA ALA A 233 13.00 -11.79 -3.33
C ALA A 233 12.84 -10.32 -2.91
N ALA A 234 12.32 -10.05 -1.71
CA ALA A 234 12.22 -8.70 -1.16
C ALA A 234 13.61 -8.14 -0.81
N LYS A 235 14.48 -8.94 -0.17
CA LYS A 235 15.88 -8.57 0.15
C LYS A 235 16.69 -8.32 -1.13
N GLU A 236 16.52 -9.14 -2.16
CA GLU A 236 17.15 -8.94 -3.46
C GLU A 236 16.69 -7.63 -4.13
N LYS A 237 15.39 -7.35 -4.12
CA LYS A 237 14.85 -6.08 -4.64
C LYS A 237 15.36 -4.87 -3.85
N GLU A 238 15.46 -4.97 -2.53
CA GLU A 238 16.01 -3.91 -1.68
C GLU A 238 17.50 -3.67 -1.96
N ASN A 239 18.29 -4.74 -2.07
CA ASN A 239 19.72 -4.65 -2.41
C ASN A 239 19.93 -4.06 -3.81
N ALA A 240 19.15 -4.49 -4.80
CA ALA A 240 19.18 -3.92 -6.14
C ALA A 240 18.77 -2.44 -6.15
N ALA A 241 17.81 -2.02 -5.31
CA ALA A 241 17.44 -0.62 -5.16
C ALA A 241 18.54 0.22 -4.49
N LYS A 242 19.22 -0.33 -3.46
CA LYS A 242 20.37 0.31 -2.81
C LYS A 242 21.54 0.47 -3.77
N GLU A 243 21.84 -0.55 -4.56
CA GLU A 243 22.90 -0.51 -5.56
C GLU A 243 22.61 0.52 -6.66
N LYS A 244 21.37 0.54 -7.19
CA LYS A 244 20.94 1.59 -8.15
C LYS A 244 21.04 2.99 -7.55
N ARG A 245 20.66 3.17 -6.29
CA ARG A 245 20.78 4.45 -5.58
C ARG A 245 22.24 4.86 -5.39
N ARG A 246 23.13 3.92 -5.05
CA ARG A 246 24.57 4.17 -4.93
C ARG A 246 25.18 4.55 -6.27
N ALA A 247 24.89 3.78 -7.34
CA ALA A 247 25.37 4.09 -8.68
C ALA A 247 24.89 5.47 -9.16
N PHE A 248 23.63 5.84 -8.89
CA PHE A 248 23.12 7.18 -9.20
C PHE A 248 23.83 8.27 -8.41
N GLN A 249 24.12 8.04 -7.12
CA GLN A 249 24.87 9.00 -6.30
C GLN A 249 26.33 9.15 -6.77
N GLU A 250 26.98 8.05 -7.15
CA GLU A 250 28.33 8.06 -7.72
C GLU A 250 28.37 8.81 -9.05
N GLN A 251 27.42 8.55 -9.96
CA GLN A 251 27.30 9.30 -11.22
C GLN A 251 27.05 10.79 -10.99
N LYS A 252 26.19 11.13 -10.01
CA LYS A 252 25.95 12.52 -9.65
C LYS A 252 27.21 13.17 -9.09
N ALA A 253 27.96 12.47 -8.24
CA ALA A 253 29.20 12.96 -7.65
C ALA A 253 30.30 13.13 -8.70
N SER A 254 30.44 12.18 -9.63
CA SER A 254 31.41 12.28 -10.73
C SER A 254 31.06 13.42 -11.68
N PHE A 255 29.78 13.60 -12.01
CA PHE A 255 29.32 14.74 -12.81
C PHE A 255 29.61 16.07 -12.11
N GLN A 256 29.34 16.16 -10.80
CA GLN A 256 29.60 17.39 -10.04
C GLN A 256 31.10 17.69 -9.94
N ALA A 257 31.95 16.69 -9.70
CA ALA A 257 33.40 16.87 -9.67
C ALA A 257 33.94 17.32 -11.04
N GLN A 258 33.43 16.76 -12.14
CA GLN A 258 33.80 17.17 -13.49
C GLN A 258 33.38 18.63 -13.75
N TRP A 259 32.16 19.00 -13.38
CA TRP A 259 31.68 20.38 -13.50
C TRP A 259 32.53 21.37 -12.69
N GLU A 260 32.98 21.01 -11.49
CA GLU A 260 33.87 21.84 -10.68
C GLU A 260 35.23 22.06 -11.37
N VAL A 261 35.81 21.01 -11.94
CA VAL A 261 37.07 21.10 -12.70
C VAL A 261 36.90 22.00 -13.93
N ASP A 262 35.85 21.77 -14.72
CA ASP A 262 35.57 22.55 -15.93
C ASP A 262 35.29 24.03 -15.60
N SER A 263 34.61 24.31 -14.48
CA SER A 263 34.37 25.68 -14.00
C SER A 263 35.67 26.39 -13.64
N VAL A 264 36.60 25.71 -12.96
CA VAL A 264 37.91 26.28 -12.63
C VAL A 264 38.73 26.49 -13.90
N HIS A 265 38.73 25.52 -14.81
CA HIS A 265 39.44 25.60 -16.08
C HIS A 265 38.96 26.80 -16.91
N SER A 266 37.65 26.95 -17.08
CA SER A 266 37.04 28.07 -17.81
C SER A 266 37.42 29.43 -17.18
N HIS A 267 37.48 29.53 -15.85
CA HIS A 267 37.89 30.75 -15.17
C HIS A 267 39.36 31.10 -15.45
N VAL A 268 40.25 30.11 -15.38
CA VAL A 268 41.68 30.27 -15.70
C VAL A 268 41.87 30.65 -17.17
N GLU A 269 41.18 29.98 -18.10
CA GLU A 269 41.22 30.30 -19.52
C GLU A 269 40.80 31.74 -19.80
N ALA A 270 39.69 32.20 -19.20
CA ALA A 270 39.23 33.58 -19.35
C ALA A 270 40.27 34.59 -18.83
N GLN A 271 40.95 34.28 -17.72
CA GLN A 271 42.00 35.13 -17.16
C GLN A 271 43.24 35.18 -18.07
N VAL A 272 43.66 34.05 -18.64
CA VAL A 272 44.75 33.98 -19.61
C VAL A 272 44.41 34.76 -20.87
N GLN A 273 43.20 34.62 -21.41
CA GLN A 273 42.74 35.37 -22.57
C GLN A 273 42.72 36.89 -22.31
N ALA A 274 42.28 37.32 -21.12
CA ALA A 274 42.30 38.73 -20.75
C ALA A 274 43.73 39.29 -20.68
N GLU A 275 44.69 38.55 -20.14
CA GLU A 275 46.10 38.96 -20.12
C GLU A 275 46.72 38.98 -21.52
N LEU A 276 46.43 37.99 -22.37
CA LEU A 276 46.85 37.99 -23.77
C LEU A 276 46.31 39.20 -24.54
N ALA A 277 45.03 39.54 -24.36
CA ALA A 277 44.42 40.72 -24.97
C ALA A 277 45.09 42.02 -24.51
N LYS A 278 45.46 42.12 -23.22
CA LYS A 278 46.22 43.28 -22.71
C LYS A 278 47.61 43.39 -23.34
N LEU A 279 48.29 42.27 -23.56
CA LEU A 279 49.62 42.26 -24.19
C LEU A 279 49.53 42.61 -25.68
N GLN A 280 48.54 42.08 -26.38
CA GLN A 280 48.27 42.43 -27.78
C GLN A 280 47.94 43.92 -27.91
N ALA A 281 47.04 44.46 -27.09
CA ALA A 281 46.73 45.90 -27.09
C ALA A 281 47.94 46.79 -26.79
N LYS A 282 48.90 46.31 -25.98
CA LYS A 282 50.17 47.02 -25.72
C LYS A 282 51.13 46.97 -26.92
N GLN A 283 51.15 45.88 -27.68
CA GLN A 283 51.96 45.76 -28.90
C GLN A 283 51.34 46.52 -30.08
N GLU A 284 50.01 46.56 -30.16
CA GLU A 284 49.24 47.30 -31.17
C GLU A 284 49.13 48.80 -30.86
N ALA A 285 49.70 49.28 -29.75
CA ALA A 285 49.89 50.70 -29.48
C ALA A 285 50.83 51.30 -30.55
N MET A 286 50.21 51.69 -31.65
CA MET A 286 50.81 52.08 -32.92
C MET A 286 51.76 53.26 -32.71
N ILE A 287 53.04 53.06 -33.05
CA ILE A 287 54.00 54.16 -33.17
C ILE A 287 53.62 54.91 -34.44
N LEU A 288 53.06 56.11 -34.28
CA LEU A 288 52.60 56.92 -35.40
C LEU A 288 53.76 57.77 -35.90
N VAL A 289 54.15 57.63 -37.17
CA VAL A 289 55.32 58.32 -37.73
C VAL A 289 54.88 59.30 -38.80
N CYS A 290 55.42 60.51 -38.78
CA CYS A 290 55.28 61.43 -39.91
C CYS A 290 56.35 61.12 -40.95
N GLU A 291 55.96 60.68 -42.15
CA GLU A 291 56.88 60.23 -43.21
C GLU A 291 57.81 61.35 -43.72
N ILE A 292 57.37 62.60 -43.59
CA ILE A 292 58.06 63.78 -44.15
C ILE A 292 59.09 64.31 -43.16
N CYS A 293 58.74 64.34 -41.88
CA CYS A 293 59.66 64.76 -40.82
C CYS A 293 60.44 63.59 -40.21
N LYS A 294 60.05 62.34 -40.51
CA LYS A 294 60.56 61.09 -39.93
C LYS A 294 60.57 61.10 -38.40
N LYS A 295 59.54 61.73 -37.80
CA LYS A 295 59.37 61.81 -36.35
C LYS A 295 58.31 60.84 -35.89
N GLU A 296 58.61 60.11 -34.83
CA GLU A 296 57.71 59.15 -34.19
C GLU A 296 56.93 59.80 -33.05
N PHE A 297 55.65 59.47 -32.95
CA PHE A 297 54.69 60.00 -32.01
C PHE A 297 53.90 58.86 -31.37
N LYS A 298 53.55 59.04 -30.10
CA LYS A 298 52.90 58.00 -29.29
C LYS A 298 51.38 58.14 -29.22
N SER A 299 50.81 59.13 -29.92
CA SER A 299 49.38 59.44 -29.90
C SER A 299 48.99 60.25 -31.14
N GLU A 300 47.79 60.00 -31.68
CA GLU A 300 47.25 60.68 -32.86
C GLU A 300 47.21 62.20 -32.70
N LYS A 301 46.83 62.69 -31.51
CA LYS A 301 46.83 64.13 -31.20
C LYS A 301 48.22 64.78 -31.28
N GLN A 302 49.29 64.02 -31.02
CA GLN A 302 50.66 64.54 -31.17
C GLN A 302 51.04 64.66 -32.64
N VAL A 303 50.60 63.72 -33.48
CA VAL A 303 50.79 63.76 -34.94
C VAL A 303 50.02 64.93 -35.54
N GLU A 304 48.75 65.12 -35.18
CA GLU A 304 47.92 66.23 -35.68
C GLU A 304 48.56 67.60 -35.38
N ASN A 305 49.01 67.81 -34.15
CA ASN A 305 49.70 69.04 -33.77
C ASN A 305 51.03 69.20 -34.53
N HIS A 306 51.73 68.09 -34.81
CA HIS A 306 52.95 68.11 -35.60
C HIS A 306 52.69 68.52 -37.06
N LEU A 307 51.65 67.97 -37.70
CA LEU A 307 51.24 68.33 -39.06
C LEU A 307 50.85 69.81 -39.17
N LYS A 308 50.25 70.38 -38.11
CA LYS A 308 49.92 71.81 -38.01
C LYS A 308 51.11 72.71 -37.65
N SER A 309 52.30 72.17 -37.43
CA SER A 309 53.48 72.97 -37.10
C SER A 309 54.01 73.70 -38.32
N LYS A 310 54.39 74.98 -38.15
CA LYS A 310 54.98 75.80 -39.21
C LYS A 310 56.19 75.12 -39.87
N LYS A 311 57.03 74.43 -39.08
CA LYS A 311 58.20 73.70 -39.58
C LYS A 311 57.85 72.51 -40.47
N HIS A 312 56.75 71.81 -40.18
CA HIS A 312 56.30 70.70 -41.03
C HIS A 312 55.75 71.23 -42.36
N ARG A 313 54.95 72.29 -42.33
CA ARG A 313 54.45 72.97 -43.56
C ARG A 313 55.58 73.53 -44.42
N GLU A 314 56.61 74.11 -43.83
CA GLU A 314 57.81 74.55 -44.57
C GLU A 314 58.53 73.37 -45.26
N GLN A 315 58.60 72.21 -44.58
CA GLN A 315 59.18 70.99 -45.16
C GLN A 315 58.30 70.33 -46.24
N MET A 316 56.97 70.46 -46.17
CA MET A 316 56.05 70.05 -47.25
C MET A 316 56.35 70.82 -48.54
N ILE A 317 56.43 72.15 -48.44
CA ILE A 317 56.71 73.05 -49.56
C ILE A 317 58.10 72.75 -50.16
N ALA A 318 59.11 72.54 -49.31
CA ALA A 318 60.47 72.24 -49.76
C ALA A 318 60.57 70.91 -50.54
N ASN A 319 59.68 69.95 -50.28
CA ASN A 319 59.61 68.69 -51.01
C ASN A 319 58.66 68.75 -52.22
N GLY A 320 58.16 69.94 -52.58
CA GLY A 320 57.31 70.16 -53.76
C GLY A 320 55.85 69.76 -53.58
N LEU A 321 55.40 69.53 -52.35
CA LEU A 321 53.98 69.30 -52.04
C LEU A 321 53.30 70.63 -51.70
N ASP A 322 52.17 70.91 -52.37
CA ASP A 322 51.36 72.11 -52.13
C ASP A 322 50.50 71.95 -50.85
N PRO A 323 50.69 72.78 -49.80
CA PRO A 323 49.89 72.72 -48.59
C PRO A 323 48.40 73.01 -48.80
N SER A 324 48.02 73.67 -49.89
CA SER A 324 46.62 74.03 -50.19
C SER A 324 45.72 72.79 -50.37
N MET A 325 46.27 71.70 -50.89
CA MET A 325 45.52 70.45 -51.06
C MET A 325 45.14 69.82 -49.70
N LEU A 326 45.94 70.07 -48.66
CA LEU A 326 45.67 69.59 -47.31
C LEU A 326 44.58 70.44 -46.62
N ASP A 327 44.53 71.75 -46.91
CA ASP A 327 43.45 72.62 -46.42
C ASP A 327 42.11 72.29 -47.10
N GLU A 328 42.10 72.00 -48.41
CA GLU A 328 40.90 71.53 -49.13
C GLU A 328 40.40 70.16 -48.64
N LEU A 329 41.31 69.20 -48.39
CA LEU A 329 40.94 67.90 -47.82
C LEU A 329 40.40 68.03 -46.39
N MET A 330 40.94 68.95 -45.60
CA MET A 330 40.48 69.19 -44.23
C MET A 330 39.13 69.91 -44.21
N GLU A 331 38.84 70.83 -45.14
CA GLU A 331 37.50 71.40 -45.31
C GLU A 331 36.48 70.35 -45.75
N LEU A 332 36.88 69.41 -46.61
CA LEU A 332 36.04 68.27 -46.98
C LEU A 332 35.78 67.34 -45.78
N GLU A 333 36.78 67.02 -44.95
CA GLU A 333 36.60 66.23 -43.72
C GLU A 333 35.70 66.92 -42.68
N ILE A 334 35.82 68.25 -42.53
CA ILE A 334 34.93 69.04 -41.65
C ILE A 334 33.50 69.03 -42.20
N SER A 335 33.32 69.11 -43.53
CA SER A 335 32.01 69.03 -44.17
C SER A 335 31.39 67.62 -44.06
N GLU A 336 32.18 66.55 -44.17
CA GLU A 336 31.74 65.17 -43.96
C GLU A 336 31.42 64.86 -42.49
N ALA A 337 32.18 65.41 -41.56
CA ALA A 337 31.90 65.31 -40.13
C ALA A 337 30.62 66.06 -39.74
N ALA A 338 30.38 67.24 -40.34
CA ALA A 338 29.12 67.98 -40.18
C ALA A 338 27.92 67.26 -40.84
N ALA A 339 28.12 66.61 -41.99
CA ALA A 339 27.10 65.79 -42.64
C ALA A 339 26.77 64.51 -41.84
N LYS A 340 27.77 63.85 -41.24
CA LYS A 340 27.57 62.70 -40.34
C LYS A 340 26.89 63.09 -39.03
N ALA A 341 27.10 64.30 -38.52
CA ALA A 341 26.39 64.82 -37.35
C ALA A 341 24.89 65.14 -37.63
N ASN A 342 24.51 65.47 -38.87
CA ASN A 342 23.10 65.70 -39.26
C ASN A 342 22.32 64.41 -39.61
N ILE A 343 23.02 63.29 -39.81
CA ILE A 343 22.40 61.96 -39.98
C ILE A 343 22.10 61.31 -38.62
N ASP A 344 22.82 61.72 -37.57
CA ASP A 344 22.70 61.23 -36.20
C ASP A 344 21.44 61.71 -35.44
N GLU A 345 20.67 62.67 -35.98
CA GLU A 345 19.37 63.07 -35.41
C GLU A 345 18.18 62.25 -35.97
N SER A 346 18.41 61.38 -36.96
CA SER A 346 17.37 60.55 -37.61
C SER A 346 17.52 59.04 -37.43
N GLU A 347 18.61 58.57 -36.80
CA GLU A 347 18.86 57.15 -36.51
C GLU A 347 18.71 56.76 -35.02
N GLU A 348 18.25 57.65 -34.14
CA GLU A 348 17.91 57.32 -32.74
C GLU A 348 16.44 56.84 -32.54
N VAL A 349 15.81 56.27 -33.59
CA VAL A 349 14.46 55.68 -33.50
C VAL A 349 14.36 54.23 -34.00
N GLN A 350 15.39 53.65 -34.63
CA GLN A 350 15.27 52.30 -35.21
C GLN A 350 16.49 51.39 -34.97
N LYS A 351 16.86 51.17 -33.71
CA LYS A 351 17.69 50.01 -33.30
C LYS A 351 17.32 49.51 -31.89
N LYS A 352 16.02 49.32 -31.66
CA LYS A 352 15.46 48.50 -30.55
C LYS A 352 14.79 47.19 -31.02
N SER A 353 14.99 46.80 -32.27
CA SER A 353 14.28 45.66 -32.86
C SER A 353 15.12 44.97 -33.93
N ALA A 354 16.10 44.14 -33.53
CA ALA A 354 16.61 42.98 -34.30
C ALA A 354 17.90 42.41 -33.68
N LYS A 355 17.79 41.77 -32.51
CA LYS A 355 18.71 40.69 -32.11
C LYS A 355 18.08 39.83 -31.02
N LYS A 356 16.94 39.21 -31.35
CA LYS A 356 16.32 38.13 -30.56
C LYS A 356 15.72 37.10 -31.50
N GLU A 357 16.53 36.54 -32.39
CA GLU A 357 16.09 35.46 -33.27
C GLU A 357 17.33 34.66 -33.70
N SER A 358 17.71 33.69 -32.86
CA SER A 358 18.40 32.44 -33.26
C SER A 358 18.91 31.58 -32.10
N ASN A 359 18.68 31.95 -30.82
CA ASN A 359 19.09 31.10 -29.68
C ASN A 359 18.03 30.90 -28.59
N VAL A 360 16.75 30.80 -28.96
CA VAL A 360 15.64 30.52 -28.01
C VAL A 360 14.84 29.26 -28.37
N LYS A 361 15.09 28.61 -29.52
CA LYS A 361 14.24 27.50 -29.99
C LYS A 361 14.60 26.10 -29.51
N VAL A 362 15.59 25.92 -28.63
CA VAL A 362 15.97 24.57 -28.13
C VAL A 362 15.70 24.36 -26.63
N ASN A 363 15.51 25.41 -25.83
CA ASN A 363 15.20 25.26 -24.39
C ASN A 363 13.73 25.53 -24.01
N THR A 364 12.90 26.09 -24.90
CA THR A 364 11.51 26.42 -24.55
C THR A 364 10.56 25.23 -24.55
N GLU A 365 10.78 24.20 -25.38
CA GLU A 365 9.88 23.03 -25.45
C GLU A 365 10.09 22.07 -24.27
N GLU A 366 11.34 21.91 -23.81
CA GLU A 366 11.65 21.05 -22.66
C GLU A 366 11.23 21.69 -21.33
N ASP A 367 11.35 23.02 -21.22
CA ASP A 367 10.89 23.78 -20.05
C ASP A 367 9.36 23.91 -20.02
N GLU A 368 8.68 24.05 -21.17
CA GLU A 368 7.22 23.97 -21.23
C GLU A 368 6.69 22.57 -20.92
N ALA A 369 7.37 21.51 -21.35
CA ALA A 369 6.99 20.13 -21.03
C ALA A 369 7.14 19.85 -19.53
N LYS A 370 8.26 20.26 -18.91
CA LYS A 370 8.49 20.13 -17.45
C LYS A 370 7.48 20.96 -16.65
N LYS A 371 7.11 22.15 -17.13
CA LYS A 371 6.08 22.98 -16.50
C LYS A 371 4.69 22.34 -16.58
N LYS A 372 4.29 21.80 -17.74
CA LYS A 372 3.02 21.07 -17.91
C LYS A 372 2.95 19.81 -17.03
N GLU A 373 4.04 19.05 -16.93
CA GLU A 373 4.09 17.87 -16.07
C GLU A 373 3.97 18.22 -14.57
N ARG A 374 4.60 19.33 -14.15
CA ARG A 374 4.49 19.85 -12.78
C ARG A 374 3.07 20.33 -12.47
N ASP A 375 2.45 21.07 -13.38
CA ASP A 375 1.08 21.56 -13.22
C ASP A 375 0.06 20.41 -13.21
N GLU A 376 0.29 19.33 -13.97
CA GLU A 376 -0.55 18.13 -13.95
C GLU A 376 -0.39 17.33 -12.66
N LYS A 377 0.84 17.18 -12.13
CA LYS A 377 1.08 16.56 -10.82
C LYS A 377 0.42 17.37 -9.70
N GLU A 378 0.45 18.69 -9.77
CA GLU A 378 -0.16 19.57 -8.78
C GLU A 378 -1.70 19.50 -8.82
N LYS A 379 -2.31 19.45 -10.02
CA LYS A 379 -3.74 19.20 -10.19
C LYS A 379 -4.18 17.85 -9.64
N LYS A 380 -3.46 16.76 -9.96
CA LYS A 380 -3.74 15.41 -9.40
C LYS A 380 -3.59 15.37 -7.88
N ALA A 381 -2.63 16.10 -7.32
CA ALA A 381 -2.46 16.21 -5.87
C ALA A 381 -3.61 17.01 -5.22
N ALA A 382 -4.08 18.09 -5.86
CA ALA A 382 -5.22 18.87 -5.40
C ALA A 382 -6.52 18.05 -5.42
N GLU A 383 -6.74 17.26 -6.46
CA GLU A 383 -7.92 16.38 -6.59
C GLU A 383 -7.95 15.29 -5.51
N ARG A 384 -6.82 14.63 -5.24
CA ARG A 384 -6.69 13.68 -4.12
C ARG A 384 -6.93 14.33 -2.75
N ARG A 385 -6.53 15.60 -2.58
CA ARG A 385 -6.81 16.36 -1.35
C ARG A 385 -8.30 16.70 -1.22
N ALA A 386 -8.99 17.00 -2.33
CA ALA A 386 -10.43 17.23 -2.35
C ALA A 386 -11.21 15.94 -2.06
N GLU A 387 -10.83 14.82 -2.67
CA GLU A 387 -11.45 13.50 -2.43
C GLU A 387 -11.30 13.07 -0.96
N ARG A 388 -10.13 13.29 -0.34
CA ARG A 388 -9.93 13.05 1.10
C ARG A 388 -10.78 13.96 1.98
N LYS A 389 -11.02 15.21 1.57
CA LYS A 389 -11.91 16.13 2.31
C LYS A 389 -13.37 15.68 2.21
N GLU A 390 -13.82 15.23 1.05
CA GLU A 390 -15.18 14.68 0.89
C GLU A 390 -15.37 13.37 1.65
N LYS A 391 -14.40 12.44 1.59
CA LYS A 391 -14.44 11.21 2.43
C LYS A 391 -14.51 11.53 3.93
N ARG A 392 -13.81 12.57 4.41
CA ARG A 392 -13.91 13.00 5.81
C ARG A 392 -15.25 13.65 6.16
N LYS A 393 -15.92 14.30 5.20
CA LYS A 393 -17.27 14.84 5.40
C LYS A 393 -18.31 13.72 5.42
N THR A 394 -18.19 12.71 4.57
CA THR A 394 -19.11 11.56 4.55
C THR A 394 -18.98 10.72 5.81
N THR A 395 -17.76 10.42 6.27
CA THR A 395 -17.56 9.69 7.54
C THR A 395 -18.09 10.48 8.72
N LYS A 396 -17.84 11.79 8.79
CA LYS A 396 -18.37 12.64 9.86
C LYS A 396 -19.92 12.75 9.84
N LYS A 397 -20.54 12.65 8.67
CA LYS A 397 -22.00 12.65 8.52
C LYS A 397 -22.60 11.30 8.92
N GLU A 398 -21.92 10.20 8.63
CA GLU A 398 -22.29 8.84 9.07
C GLU A 398 -22.14 8.68 10.58
N ASP A 399 -21.05 9.19 11.17
CA ASP A 399 -20.82 9.19 12.62
C ASP A 399 -21.89 10.02 13.36
N ASN A 400 -22.24 11.19 12.83
CA ASN A 400 -23.31 12.03 13.39
C ASN A 400 -24.71 11.40 13.24
N ASN A 401 -24.98 10.69 12.14
CA ASN A 401 -26.25 9.96 11.97
C ASN A 401 -26.33 8.75 12.90
N SER A 402 -25.21 8.07 13.13
CA SER A 402 -25.10 6.94 14.07
C SER A 402 -25.28 7.40 15.52
N ALA A 403 -24.68 8.54 15.89
CA ALA A 403 -24.89 9.16 17.21
C ALA A 403 -26.35 9.59 17.41
N LYS A 404 -26.98 10.21 16.41
CA LYS A 404 -28.39 10.63 16.48
C LYS A 404 -29.36 9.44 16.51
N LYS A 405 -29.01 8.32 15.87
CA LYS A 405 -29.80 7.07 15.93
C LYS A 405 -29.67 6.35 17.29
N LYS A 406 -28.52 6.47 17.96
CA LYS A 406 -28.35 6.02 19.36
C LYS A 406 -29.08 6.91 20.36
N GLU A 407 -29.17 8.22 20.09
CA GLU A 407 -29.90 9.17 20.95
C GLU A 407 -31.42 9.00 20.82
N VAL A 408 -31.95 8.66 19.64
CA VAL A 408 -33.38 8.33 19.45
C VAL A 408 -33.72 6.95 20.01
N ALA A 409 -32.82 5.96 19.93
CA ALA A 409 -33.04 4.64 20.53
C ALA A 409 -33.01 4.63 22.07
N LEU A 410 -32.44 5.66 22.71
CA LEU A 410 -32.43 5.81 24.18
C LEU A 410 -33.71 6.48 24.72
N VAL A 411 -34.60 6.97 23.84
CA VAL A 411 -35.85 7.67 24.24
C VAL A 411 -37.10 6.83 23.96
N GLU A 412 -36.99 5.66 23.32
CA GLU A 412 -38.12 4.75 23.03
C GLU A 412 -38.16 3.48 23.90
N GLU A 413 -37.35 3.38 24.96
CA GLU A 413 -37.44 2.30 25.97
C GLU A 413 -37.62 2.87 27.37
N PHE A 414 -38.67 3.64 27.64
CA PHE A 414 -39.15 3.92 29.01
C PHE A 414 -40.60 4.43 28.98
N ASP A 415 -41.53 3.58 28.56
CA ASP A 415 -42.97 3.74 28.85
C ASP A 415 -43.60 2.34 28.91
N ASP A 416 -43.67 1.76 30.11
CA ASP A 416 -44.88 1.15 30.69
C ASP A 416 -44.56 0.39 31.99
N ASP A 417 -45.46 0.54 32.97
CA ASP A 417 -45.61 -0.12 34.27
C ASP A 417 -44.74 0.34 35.46
N PHE A 418 -45.28 1.26 36.29
CA PHE A 418 -45.50 1.03 37.73
C PHE A 418 -46.52 2.06 38.30
N PRO A 419 -47.52 1.63 39.12
CA PRO A 419 -48.71 2.42 39.43
C PRO A 419 -48.50 3.46 40.54
N CYS A 420 -49.12 4.62 40.34
CA CYS A 420 -49.24 5.71 41.30
C CYS A 420 -50.05 5.30 42.55
N GLY A 421 -49.45 5.46 43.72
CA GLY A 421 -50.11 5.32 45.02
C GLY A 421 -49.36 6.09 46.11
N SER A 422 -49.71 7.37 46.26
CA SER A 422 -49.61 8.20 47.48
C SER A 422 -48.43 7.97 48.45
N CYS A 423 -47.49 8.92 48.53
CA CYS A 423 -47.00 9.36 49.84
C CYS A 423 -46.29 10.72 49.78
N SER A 424 -46.75 11.63 50.62
CA SER A 424 -46.14 12.92 50.95
C SER A 424 -44.82 12.72 51.70
N MET A 425 -43.75 13.44 51.36
CA MET A 425 -42.97 14.18 52.37
C MET A 425 -41.99 15.19 51.77
N VAL A 426 -42.11 16.39 52.36
CA VAL A 426 -41.30 17.61 52.31
C VAL A 426 -39.78 17.38 52.29
N PHE A 427 -39.05 18.12 51.44
CA PHE A 427 -37.63 18.45 51.66
C PHE A 427 -37.37 19.95 51.46
N PRO A 428 -36.46 20.57 52.25
CA PRO A 428 -36.36 22.02 52.41
C PRO A 428 -35.34 22.68 51.48
N THR A 429 -35.59 23.97 51.28
CA THR A 429 -34.91 24.94 50.43
C THR A 429 -33.44 25.25 50.77
N LEU A 430 -32.66 25.42 49.69
CA LEU A 430 -31.52 26.31 49.45
C LEU A 430 -30.96 27.17 50.61
N LYS A 431 -29.62 27.19 50.74
CA LYS A 431 -28.86 28.45 50.86
C LYS A 431 -27.39 28.31 50.44
N MET A 432 -27.05 29.03 49.37
CA MET A 432 -25.69 29.50 49.06
C MET A 432 -25.17 30.41 50.18
N ARG A 433 -23.86 30.40 50.41
CA ARG A 433 -23.15 31.51 51.05
C ARG A 433 -21.83 31.76 50.32
N MET A 434 -21.76 32.94 49.71
CA MET A 434 -20.51 33.65 49.42
C MET A 434 -19.99 34.26 50.73
N ASN A 435 -18.71 34.03 51.02
CA ASN A 435 -17.71 35.07 51.26
C ASN A 435 -16.32 34.42 51.24
#